data_AF-A0A5A9PHE1-F1
#
_entry.id   AF-A0A5A9PHE1-F1
#
_cell.length_a   1.000
_cell.length_b   1.000
_cell.length_c   1.000
_cell.angle_alpha   90.00
_cell.angle_beta   90.00
_cell.angle_gamma   90.00
#
_symmetry.space_group_name_H-M   'P 1'
#
loop_
_entity.id
_entity.type
_entity.pdbx_description
1 polymer ?
#
loop_
_entity_poly.entity_id
_entity_poly.type
_entity_poly.pdbx_seq_one_letter_code
_entity_poly.pdbx_strand_id
1 'polypeptide(L)'
;MRPAGTREMRDSWTRQVGTRETWEIRRYKRLRGTEYNLSKLVNPFQYDSPLGSWARDVLSTADTEKQNFKQNFFLQHLLHRSAKVLSWTVRLKVCLTPLAQAEGPVIWRMLTYPPVRRALIVGCGLQMFQQLSGINTVMYYSATILQMSGVRDDKLAIWLVTVTAFTNFLFTLLGVWLVERVGRRRLTLGSIFGTVLSLCVLAVGFLLSAQYSPPVTQHLTDPTTPNSSCTSHLSCEPCMLDPSCGYCYQENNTAVFASSCVPVNPTSTERAAWGRCANSTHALDSGIWAYNFCPTSYSWVVLLGLVLYIAFFAPGMGPMPWTVNSEIYPLWARSTGNACSAGVNWTFNVLVSLTFLHMAQYLTYYGAFFLYSSFALIGLFFIYGCLPETKGRRLEEIESLFENQLCSCGITDSDEDRQVEYIRVKGSNYHLSDNDASDVE
;
A
#
# COMPACT_ATOMS: atom_id res chain seq x y z
N MET A 1 36.54 36.54 -29.22
CA MET A 1 37.07 35.63 -28.18
C MET A 1 35.98 34.67 -27.75
N ARG A 2 36.36 33.40 -27.55
CA ARG A 2 35.61 32.19 -27.16
C ARG A 2 34.90 31.38 -28.26
N PRO A 3 34.95 30.03 -28.18
CA PRO A 3 35.67 29.24 -29.18
C PRO A 3 34.93 27.98 -29.71
N ALA A 4 35.63 27.29 -30.62
CA ALA A 4 35.28 26.06 -31.31
C ALA A 4 35.18 24.81 -30.41
N GLY A 5 34.28 23.89 -30.77
CA GLY A 5 34.18 22.58 -30.08
C GLY A 5 33.14 21.58 -30.60
N THR A 6 32.55 21.74 -31.79
CA THR A 6 31.45 20.85 -32.24
C THR A 6 31.57 20.32 -33.68
N ARG A 7 32.68 20.59 -34.40
CA ARG A 7 32.86 20.10 -35.78
C ARG A 7 33.59 18.77 -35.90
N GLU A 8 34.51 18.42 -35.01
CA GLU A 8 35.33 17.21 -35.16
C GLU A 8 34.63 15.89 -34.74
N MET A 9 33.58 15.92 -33.91
CA MET A 9 32.83 14.70 -33.57
C MET A 9 31.89 14.20 -34.67
N ARG A 10 31.49 15.06 -35.61
CA ARG A 10 30.57 14.69 -36.70
C ARG A 10 31.26 13.88 -37.79
N ASP A 11 32.56 14.11 -38.00
CA ASP A 11 33.33 13.47 -39.07
C ASP A 11 33.85 12.06 -38.71
N SER A 12 33.83 11.70 -37.42
CA SER A 12 34.14 10.34 -36.95
C SER A 12 32.95 9.37 -37.14
N TRP A 13 31.72 9.85 -36.95
CA TRP A 13 30.50 9.05 -37.11
C TRP A 13 30.21 8.69 -38.59
N THR A 14 30.50 9.58 -39.53
CA THR A 14 30.27 9.34 -40.96
C THR A 14 31.23 8.31 -41.58
N ARG A 15 32.42 8.10 -41.02
CA ARG A 15 33.36 7.08 -41.53
C ARG A 15 33.06 5.65 -41.07
N GLN A 16 32.41 5.45 -39.92
CA GLN A 16 32.02 4.11 -39.44
C GLN A 16 30.70 3.59 -40.03
N VAL A 17 29.80 4.47 -40.48
CA VAL A 17 28.51 4.05 -41.07
C VAL A 17 28.67 3.64 -42.55
N GLY A 18 29.57 4.28 -43.29
CA GLY A 18 29.77 4.01 -44.73
C GLY A 18 30.35 2.63 -45.08
N THR A 19 30.98 1.93 -44.13
CA THR A 19 31.54 0.58 -44.36
C THR A 19 30.56 -0.56 -44.08
N ARG A 20 29.42 -0.30 -43.41
CA ARG A 20 28.39 -1.32 -43.14
C ARG A 20 27.33 -1.42 -44.24
N GLU A 21 27.02 -0.30 -44.91
CA GLU A 21 26.05 -0.26 -46.01
C GLU A 21 26.54 -0.98 -47.28
N THR A 22 27.86 -1.06 -47.49
CA THR A 22 28.45 -1.75 -48.67
C THR A 22 28.36 -3.28 -48.60
N TRP A 23 28.20 -3.87 -47.41
CA TRP A 23 27.99 -5.31 -47.22
C TRP A 23 26.53 -5.74 -47.44
N GLU A 24 25.56 -4.93 -46.99
CA GLU A 24 24.13 -5.20 -47.16
C GLU A 24 23.68 -5.10 -48.64
N ILE A 25 24.25 -4.17 -49.40
CA ILE A 25 23.92 -3.98 -50.83
C ILE A 25 24.42 -5.16 -51.70
N ARG A 26 25.53 -5.82 -51.32
CA ARG A 26 26.00 -7.04 -52.01
C ARG A 26 25.12 -8.26 -51.71
N ARG A 27 24.50 -8.33 -50.52
CA ARG A 27 23.54 -9.39 -50.16
C ARG A 27 22.20 -9.22 -50.90
N TYR A 28 21.76 -7.98 -51.09
CA TYR A 28 20.51 -7.67 -51.81
C TYR A 28 20.56 -7.98 -53.32
N LYS A 29 21.74 -7.95 -53.95
CA LYS A 29 21.89 -8.32 -55.38
C LYS A 29 21.84 -9.83 -55.65
N ARG A 30 21.96 -10.72 -54.65
CA ARG A 30 21.95 -12.18 -54.83
C ARG A 30 20.55 -12.82 -54.68
N LEU A 31 19.56 -12.10 -54.15
CA LEU A 31 18.19 -12.60 -53.93
C LEU A 31 17.22 -12.30 -55.10
N ARG A 32 17.73 -11.90 -56.26
CA ARG A 32 16.91 -11.51 -57.43
C ARG A 32 16.38 -12.69 -58.25
N GLY A 33 16.31 -13.91 -57.69
CA GLY A 33 16.12 -15.15 -58.47
C GLY A 33 15.01 -16.11 -58.02
N THR A 34 14.19 -15.80 -57.02
CA THR A 34 13.15 -16.74 -56.57
C THR A 34 11.77 -16.09 -56.50
N GLU A 35 10.89 -16.53 -57.40
CA GLU A 35 9.45 -16.26 -57.41
C GLU A 35 8.82 -16.67 -56.08
N TYR A 36 8.05 -15.77 -55.45
CA TYR A 36 7.22 -16.11 -54.30
C TYR A 36 5.74 -16.06 -54.69
N ASN A 37 5.10 -17.22 -54.59
CA ASN A 37 3.68 -17.44 -54.80
C ASN A 37 2.91 -16.95 -53.54
N LEU A 38 2.15 -15.86 -53.68
CA LEU A 38 1.48 -15.15 -52.57
C LEU A 38 0.31 -15.93 -51.92
N SER A 39 -0.05 -17.09 -52.45
CA SER A 39 -1.19 -17.91 -51.98
C SER A 39 -0.91 -18.73 -50.70
N LYS A 40 0.32 -18.73 -50.16
CA LYS A 40 0.69 -19.53 -48.98
C LYS A 40 0.75 -18.78 -47.65
N LEU A 41 0.39 -17.50 -47.60
CA LEU A 41 0.47 -16.67 -46.38
C LEU A 41 -0.80 -16.63 -45.53
N VAL A 42 -1.81 -17.44 -45.82
CA VAL A 42 -3.04 -17.49 -45.03
C VAL A 42 -3.41 -18.93 -44.74
N ASN A 43 -3.40 -19.31 -43.47
CA ASN A 43 -4.16 -20.45 -42.96
C ASN A 43 -4.81 -20.03 -41.62
N PRO A 44 -5.91 -20.68 -41.21
CA PRO A 44 -7.19 -20.00 -41.06
C PRO A 44 -7.57 -19.90 -39.58
N PHE A 45 -7.80 -18.68 -39.09
CA PHE A 45 -8.60 -18.48 -37.89
C PHE A 45 -9.79 -17.60 -38.22
N GLN A 46 -10.94 -18.17 -37.91
CA GLN A 46 -12.26 -17.88 -38.39
C GLN A 46 -12.91 -16.87 -37.46
N TYR A 47 -13.20 -15.67 -37.96
CA TYR A 47 -14.26 -14.81 -37.44
C TYR A 47 -14.74 -13.90 -38.57
N ASP A 48 -15.99 -14.10 -38.99
CA ASP A 48 -16.71 -13.26 -39.95
C ASP A 48 -16.81 -11.84 -39.40
N SER A 49 -15.85 -11.01 -39.77
CA SER A 49 -15.89 -9.57 -39.55
C SER A 49 -16.07 -8.87 -40.90
N PRO A 50 -16.79 -7.73 -40.94
CA PRO A 50 -16.95 -6.93 -42.17
C PRO A 50 -15.60 -6.54 -42.82
N LEU A 51 -14.53 -6.50 -42.03
CA LEU A 51 -13.15 -6.25 -42.46
C LEU A 51 -12.54 -7.39 -43.27
N GLY A 52 -12.91 -8.64 -42.99
CA GLY A 52 -12.44 -9.82 -43.73
C GLY A 52 -13.05 -9.92 -45.14
N SER A 53 -14.31 -9.48 -45.30
CA SER A 53 -14.93 -9.37 -46.64
C SER A 53 -14.29 -8.22 -47.43
N TRP A 54 -14.12 -7.05 -46.81
CA TRP A 54 -13.48 -5.90 -47.45
C TRP A 54 -12.03 -6.20 -47.90
N ALA A 55 -11.25 -6.88 -47.07
CA ALA A 55 -9.87 -7.26 -47.42
C ALA A 55 -9.81 -8.26 -48.60
N ARG A 56 -10.75 -9.22 -48.66
CA ARG A 56 -10.87 -10.16 -49.79
C ARG A 56 -11.29 -9.46 -51.07
N ASP A 57 -12.24 -8.54 -51.00
CA ASP A 57 -12.71 -7.77 -52.17
C ASP A 57 -11.61 -6.87 -52.74
N VAL A 58 -10.87 -6.18 -51.86
CA VAL A 58 -9.72 -5.32 -52.23
C VAL A 58 -8.57 -6.15 -52.83
N LEU A 59 -8.31 -7.35 -52.31
CA LEU A 59 -7.29 -8.24 -52.88
C LEU A 59 -7.71 -8.82 -54.23
N SER A 60 -9.01 -9.14 -54.42
CA SER A 60 -9.50 -9.65 -55.71
C SER A 60 -9.52 -8.58 -56.81
N THR A 61 -9.79 -7.32 -56.46
CA THR A 61 -9.70 -6.17 -57.38
C THR A 61 -8.26 -5.86 -57.77
N ALA A 62 -7.31 -6.03 -56.84
CA ALA A 62 -5.88 -5.86 -57.12
C ALA A 62 -5.29 -6.93 -58.06
N ASP A 63 -5.83 -8.16 -58.04
CA ASP A 63 -5.38 -9.24 -58.94
C ASP A 63 -6.02 -9.15 -60.33
N THR A 64 -7.25 -8.64 -60.46
CA THR A 64 -7.91 -8.43 -61.77
C THR A 64 -7.30 -7.27 -62.56
N GLU A 65 -6.83 -6.20 -61.91
CA GLU A 65 -6.10 -5.11 -62.59
C GLU A 65 -4.70 -5.50 -63.07
N LYS A 66 -4.11 -6.56 -62.50
CA LYS A 66 -2.73 -6.99 -62.81
C LYS A 66 -2.59 -7.62 -64.19
N GLN A 67 -3.66 -8.19 -64.75
CA GLN A 67 -3.62 -8.83 -66.07
C GLN A 67 -3.73 -7.84 -67.24
N ASN A 68 -4.26 -6.63 -67.03
CA ASN A 68 -4.52 -5.67 -68.11
C ASN A 68 -3.47 -4.56 -68.29
N PHE A 69 -2.37 -4.55 -67.52
CA PHE A 69 -1.47 -3.40 -67.51
C PHE A 69 -0.01 -3.72 -67.81
N LYS A 70 0.24 -4.21 -69.03
CA LYS A 70 1.59 -4.22 -69.64
C LYS A 70 1.73 -3.04 -70.61
N GLN A 71 1.88 -1.79 -70.14
CA GLN A 71 2.52 -0.77 -71.00
C GLN A 71 2.96 0.58 -70.40
N ASN A 72 3.02 0.78 -69.08
CA ASN A 72 3.52 2.07 -68.58
C ASN A 72 4.45 1.94 -67.36
N PHE A 73 5.75 2.16 -67.62
CA PHE A 73 6.84 2.17 -66.64
C PHE A 73 6.63 3.23 -65.54
N PHE A 74 5.90 4.31 -65.86
CA PHE A 74 5.60 5.39 -64.92
C PHE A 74 4.57 4.98 -63.85
N LEU A 75 3.60 4.11 -64.19
CA LEU A 75 2.61 3.61 -63.23
C LEU A 75 3.21 2.61 -62.24
N GLN A 76 4.20 1.83 -62.68
CA GLN A 76 4.88 0.84 -61.84
C GLN A 76 5.66 1.50 -60.68
N HIS A 77 6.19 2.71 -60.89
CA HIS A 77 6.91 3.45 -59.86
C HIS A 77 5.96 4.10 -58.84
N LEU A 78 4.76 4.51 -59.27
CA LEU A 78 3.69 5.02 -58.42
C LEU A 78 3.08 3.91 -57.54
N LEU A 79 2.84 2.72 -58.11
CA LEU A 79 2.32 1.56 -57.39
C LEU A 79 3.30 0.99 -56.35
N HIS A 80 4.61 1.02 -56.62
CA HIS A 80 5.60 0.58 -55.63
C HIS A 80 5.72 1.56 -54.45
N ARG A 81 5.51 2.86 -54.68
CA ARG A 81 5.45 3.87 -53.62
C ARG A 81 4.18 3.73 -52.78
N SER A 82 3.01 3.50 -53.40
CA SER A 82 1.76 3.29 -52.67
C SER A 82 1.75 1.97 -51.88
N ALA A 83 2.31 0.87 -52.40
CA ALA A 83 2.45 -0.39 -51.66
C ALA A 83 3.39 -0.28 -50.45
N LYS A 84 4.47 0.51 -50.56
CA LYS A 84 5.32 0.82 -49.40
C LYS A 84 4.55 1.65 -48.37
N VAL A 85 3.83 2.69 -48.79
CA VAL A 85 3.00 3.50 -47.89
C VAL A 85 1.93 2.64 -47.21
N LEU A 86 1.30 1.71 -47.93
CA LEU A 86 0.30 0.78 -47.38
C LEU A 86 0.91 -0.22 -46.38
N SER A 87 2.12 -0.74 -46.65
CA SER A 87 2.85 -1.60 -45.72
C SER A 87 3.30 -0.84 -44.46
N TRP A 88 3.72 0.41 -44.61
CA TRP A 88 4.04 1.28 -43.50
C TRP A 88 2.80 1.65 -42.69
N THR A 89 1.66 1.95 -43.31
CA THR A 89 0.41 2.25 -42.59
C THR A 89 -0.16 1.01 -41.92
N VAL A 90 -0.09 -0.18 -42.52
CA VAL A 90 -0.49 -1.44 -41.89
C VAL A 90 0.44 -1.78 -40.72
N ARG A 91 1.77 -1.65 -40.86
CA ARG A 91 2.70 -1.80 -39.72
C ARG A 91 2.49 -0.76 -38.64
N LEU A 92 2.19 0.49 -38.99
CA LEU A 92 1.87 1.54 -38.03
C LEU A 92 0.57 1.20 -37.29
N LYS A 93 -0.48 0.75 -38.00
CA LYS A 93 -1.77 0.37 -37.42
C LYS A 93 -1.69 -0.92 -36.59
N VAL A 94 -0.82 -1.87 -36.95
CA VAL A 94 -0.52 -3.08 -36.16
C VAL A 94 0.34 -2.76 -34.93
N CYS A 95 1.22 -1.75 -34.99
CA CYS A 95 1.92 -1.24 -33.79
C CYS A 95 1.06 -0.33 -32.91
N LEU A 96 0.04 0.32 -33.47
CA LEU A 96 -0.89 1.21 -32.75
C LEU A 96 -2.11 0.47 -32.19
N THR A 97 -2.41 -0.74 -32.65
CA THR A 97 -3.56 -1.54 -32.19
C THR A 97 -3.48 -2.03 -30.75
N PRO A 98 -2.32 -2.25 -30.08
CA PRO A 98 -2.32 -2.54 -28.66
C PRO A 98 -2.64 -1.31 -27.80
N LEU A 99 -2.52 -0.09 -28.36
CA LEU A 99 -2.75 1.18 -27.64
C LEU A 99 -4.20 1.69 -27.77
N ALA A 100 -4.99 1.13 -28.70
CA ALA A 100 -6.33 1.62 -29.03
C ALA A 100 -7.47 0.71 -28.54
N GLN A 101 -7.19 -0.31 -27.72
CA GLN A 101 -8.24 -1.13 -27.08
C GLN A 101 -8.45 -0.71 -25.62
N ALA A 102 -9.24 0.36 -25.44
CA ALA A 102 -10.25 0.57 -24.40
C ALA A 102 -10.57 2.08 -24.31
N GLU A 103 -11.63 2.54 -24.98
CA GLU A 103 -12.20 3.88 -24.80
C GLU A 103 -12.95 3.99 -23.46
N GLY A 104 -12.23 3.81 -22.36
CA GLY A 104 -12.77 3.95 -21.01
C GLY A 104 -11.67 4.30 -20.02
N PRO A 105 -12.01 4.96 -18.89
CA PRO A 105 -11.02 5.27 -17.87
C PRO A 105 -10.35 3.98 -17.37
N VAL A 106 -9.03 4.01 -17.15
CA VAL A 106 -8.23 2.83 -16.75
C VAL A 106 -8.85 2.11 -15.57
N ILE A 107 -9.46 2.84 -14.63
CA ILE A 107 -10.17 2.29 -13.47
C ILE A 107 -11.33 1.36 -13.86
N TRP A 108 -12.08 1.66 -14.93
CA TRP A 108 -13.18 0.82 -15.40
C TRP A 108 -12.65 -0.52 -15.95
N ARG A 109 -11.54 -0.45 -16.69
CA ARG A 109 -10.83 -1.64 -17.17
C ARG A 109 -10.31 -2.48 -16.01
N MET A 110 -9.78 -1.85 -14.96
CA MET A 110 -9.33 -2.55 -13.74
C MET A 110 -10.46 -3.28 -13.03
N LEU A 111 -11.65 -2.67 -12.92
CA LEU A 111 -12.81 -3.29 -12.26
C LEU A 111 -13.44 -4.42 -13.09
N THR A 112 -13.30 -4.36 -14.41
CA THR A 112 -13.85 -5.38 -15.31
C THR A 112 -12.93 -6.60 -15.40
N TYR A 113 -11.61 -6.40 -15.40
CA TYR A 113 -10.63 -7.47 -15.54
C TYR A 113 -10.39 -8.22 -14.20
N PRO A 114 -10.76 -9.51 -14.07
CA PRO A 114 -10.80 -10.20 -12.78
C PRO A 114 -9.47 -10.25 -12.00
N PRO A 115 -8.30 -10.55 -12.62
CA PRO A 115 -7.03 -10.60 -11.90
C PRO A 115 -6.64 -9.25 -11.29
N VAL A 116 -6.81 -8.17 -12.05
CA VAL A 116 -6.49 -6.81 -11.58
C VAL A 116 -7.50 -6.31 -10.55
N ARG A 117 -8.78 -6.69 -10.67
CA ARG A 117 -9.78 -6.43 -9.62
C ARG A 117 -9.39 -7.11 -8.31
N ARG A 118 -8.91 -8.35 -8.35
CA ARG A 118 -8.43 -9.10 -7.17
C ARG A 118 -7.22 -8.40 -6.55
N ALA A 119 -6.23 -8.01 -7.35
CA ALA A 119 -5.09 -7.23 -6.88
C ALA A 119 -5.51 -5.90 -6.24
N LEU A 120 -6.49 -5.20 -6.84
CA LEU A 120 -7.04 -3.95 -6.29
C LEU A 120 -7.72 -4.15 -4.93
N ILE A 121 -8.49 -5.24 -4.77
CA ILE A 121 -9.11 -5.59 -3.48
C ILE A 121 -8.03 -5.85 -2.42
N VAL A 122 -6.98 -6.59 -2.76
CA VAL A 122 -5.85 -6.84 -1.85
C VAL A 122 -5.13 -5.54 -1.48
N GLY A 123 -4.78 -4.71 -2.47
CA GLY A 123 -4.08 -3.45 -2.26
C GLY A 123 -4.88 -2.45 -1.41
N CYS A 124 -6.15 -2.23 -1.75
CA CYS A 124 -7.04 -1.38 -0.96
C CYS A 124 -7.31 -1.97 0.43
N GLY A 125 -7.48 -3.28 0.55
CA GLY A 125 -7.68 -3.96 1.83
C GLY A 125 -6.48 -3.82 2.76
N LEU A 126 -5.25 -3.98 2.25
CA LEU A 126 -4.01 -3.76 3.02
C LEU A 126 -3.95 -2.34 3.58
N GLN A 127 -4.26 -1.33 2.76
CA GLN A 127 -4.24 0.07 3.16
C GLN A 127 -5.35 0.40 4.18
N MET A 128 -6.53 -0.19 4.01
CA MET A 128 -7.65 -0.05 4.96
C MET A 128 -7.28 -0.64 6.33
N PHE A 129 -6.81 -1.89 6.38
CA PHE A 129 -6.48 -2.54 7.66
C PHE A 129 -5.25 -1.94 8.35
N GLN A 130 -4.32 -1.36 7.59
CA GLN A 130 -3.23 -0.56 8.15
C GLN A 130 -3.76 0.63 8.98
N GLN A 131 -4.79 1.31 8.48
CA GLN A 131 -5.35 2.48 9.15
C GLN A 131 -6.34 2.11 10.25
N LEU A 132 -7.16 1.07 10.04
CA LEU A 132 -8.09 0.58 11.05
C LEU A 132 -7.39 0.00 12.29
N SER A 133 -6.14 -0.46 12.17
CA SER A 133 -5.31 -0.81 13.35
C SER A 133 -4.85 0.40 14.16
N GLY A 134 -5.14 1.62 13.70
CA GLY A 134 -5.00 2.85 14.48
C GLY A 134 -3.62 3.48 14.53
N ILE A 135 -2.69 3.16 13.62
CA ILE A 135 -1.29 3.62 13.75
C ILE A 135 -1.16 5.14 13.80
N ASN A 136 -1.84 5.86 12.91
CA ASN A 136 -1.76 7.31 12.85
C ASN A 136 -2.36 7.94 14.10
N THR A 137 -3.50 7.42 14.57
CA THR A 137 -4.11 7.81 15.84
C THR A 137 -3.18 7.57 17.03
N VAL A 138 -2.60 6.38 17.15
CA VAL A 138 -1.66 6.03 18.23
C VAL A 138 -0.43 6.93 18.19
N MET A 139 0.07 7.29 17.01
CA MET A 139 1.20 8.19 16.86
C MET A 139 0.84 9.64 17.22
N TYR A 140 -0.25 10.19 16.67
CA TYR A 140 -0.68 11.57 16.90
C TYR A 140 -1.09 11.81 18.35
N TYR A 141 -1.82 10.86 18.94
CA TYR A 141 -2.29 10.93 20.31
C TYR A 141 -1.40 10.18 21.28
N SER A 142 -0.16 9.80 20.92
CA SER A 142 0.75 9.06 21.80
C SER A 142 0.97 9.75 23.15
N ALA A 143 1.24 11.06 23.13
CA ALA A 143 1.36 11.88 24.33
C ALA A 143 0.07 11.87 25.15
N THR A 144 -1.08 12.06 24.49
CA THR A 144 -2.40 12.04 25.13
C THR A 144 -2.71 10.67 25.74
N ILE A 145 -2.40 9.57 25.06
CA ILE A 145 -2.59 8.19 25.55
C ILE A 145 -1.75 7.94 26.80
N LEU A 146 -0.51 8.42 26.82
CA LEU A 146 0.35 8.33 28.01
C LEU A 146 -0.18 9.18 29.16
N GLN A 147 -0.68 10.39 28.89
CA GLN A 147 -1.34 11.21 29.90
C GLN A 147 -2.62 10.56 30.43
N MET A 148 -3.47 10.01 29.55
CA MET A 148 -4.69 9.26 29.90
C MET A 148 -4.38 8.04 30.79
N SER A 149 -3.19 7.45 30.64
CA SER A 149 -2.74 6.33 31.50
C SER A 149 -2.37 6.75 32.93
N GLY A 150 -2.35 8.05 33.24
CA GLY A 150 -2.06 8.57 34.58
C GLY A 150 -0.65 9.13 34.78
N VAL A 151 0.14 9.29 33.71
CA VAL A 151 1.47 9.91 33.78
C VAL A 151 1.34 11.42 33.96
N ARG A 152 1.72 11.92 35.13
CA ARG A 152 1.52 13.31 35.57
C ARG A 152 2.59 14.28 35.10
N ASP A 153 3.84 13.81 35.07
CA ASP A 153 4.97 14.67 34.73
C ASP A 153 5.02 14.87 33.22
N ASP A 154 4.77 16.08 32.76
CA ASP A 154 4.89 16.45 31.34
C ASP A 154 6.27 16.09 30.79
N LYS A 155 7.32 16.27 31.60
CA LYS A 155 8.69 15.88 31.24
C LYS A 155 8.84 14.38 31.02
N LEU A 156 8.25 13.56 31.90
CA LEU A 156 8.29 12.10 31.75
C LEU A 156 7.47 11.67 30.53
N ALA A 157 6.29 12.25 30.32
CA ALA A 157 5.47 11.98 29.14
C ALA A 157 6.24 12.27 27.84
N ILE A 158 6.93 13.42 27.75
CA ILE A 158 7.76 13.79 26.58
C ILE A 158 8.90 12.79 26.36
N TRP A 159 9.60 12.36 27.42
CA TRP A 159 10.65 11.35 27.31
C TRP A 159 10.13 9.99 26.85
N LEU A 160 8.97 9.57 27.35
CA LEU A 160 8.32 8.33 26.94
C LEU A 160 7.89 8.36 25.46
N VAL A 161 7.37 9.50 24.97
CA VAL A 161 7.07 9.70 23.53
C VAL A 161 8.35 9.66 22.68
N THR A 162 9.47 10.17 23.21
CA THR A 162 10.76 10.09 22.51
C THR A 162 11.22 8.64 22.36
N VAL A 163 11.03 7.81 23.39
CA VAL A 163 11.32 6.37 23.34
C VAL A 163 10.44 5.66 22.30
N THR A 164 9.15 5.97 22.23
CA THR A 164 8.26 5.36 21.23
C THR A 164 8.64 5.75 19.80
N ALA A 165 9.00 7.02 19.56
CA ALA A 165 9.48 7.47 18.26
C ALA A 165 10.81 6.81 17.85
N PHE A 166 11.75 6.68 18.79
CA PHE A 166 13.02 5.98 18.55
C PHE A 166 12.80 4.48 18.26
N THR A 167 11.86 3.85 18.98
CA THR A 167 11.45 2.46 18.73
C THR A 167 10.92 2.30 17.31
N ASN A 168 10.05 3.22 16.85
CA ASN A 168 9.55 3.19 15.48
C ASN A 168 10.69 3.25 14.46
N PHE A 169 11.64 4.16 14.64
CA PHE A 169 12.81 4.29 13.76
C PHE A 169 13.63 2.99 13.72
N LEU A 170 14.01 2.44 14.87
CA LEU A 170 14.83 1.23 14.97
C LEU A 170 14.14 0.01 14.34
N PHE A 171 12.86 -0.21 14.67
CA PHE A 171 12.12 -1.36 14.15
C PHE A 171 11.74 -1.20 12.68
N THR A 172 11.65 0.02 12.16
CA THR A 172 11.52 0.24 10.70
C THR A 172 12.79 -0.21 9.96
N LEU A 173 13.98 0.10 10.48
CA LEU A 173 15.25 -0.39 9.92
C LEU A 173 15.34 -1.92 9.98
N LEU A 174 14.89 -2.51 11.09
CA LEU A 174 14.78 -3.96 11.23
C LEU A 174 13.86 -4.54 10.15
N GLY A 175 12.72 -3.89 9.86
CA GLY A 175 11.79 -4.27 8.79
C GLY A 175 12.44 -4.31 7.42
N VAL A 176 13.22 -3.27 7.06
CA VAL A 176 13.96 -3.20 5.79
C VAL A 176 14.98 -4.34 5.70
N TRP A 177 15.67 -4.68 6.78
CA TRP A 177 16.59 -5.81 6.80
C TRP A 177 15.88 -7.17 6.74
N LEU A 178 14.67 -7.27 7.30
CA LEU A 178 13.91 -8.50 7.44
C LEU A 178 13.07 -8.83 6.20
N VAL A 179 12.62 -7.83 5.43
CA VAL A 179 11.76 -8.03 4.24
C VAL A 179 12.42 -8.89 3.17
N GLU A 180 13.73 -8.71 2.95
CA GLU A 180 14.47 -9.50 1.96
C GLU A 180 14.71 -10.94 2.41
N ARG A 181 14.86 -11.17 3.72
CA ARG A 181 15.07 -12.52 4.29
C ARG A 181 13.78 -13.30 4.41
N VAL A 182 12.80 -12.75 5.11
CA VAL A 182 11.56 -13.45 5.50
C VAL A 182 10.52 -13.47 4.37
N GLY A 183 10.52 -12.46 3.50
CA GLY A 183 9.48 -12.27 2.49
C GLY A 183 8.36 -11.35 2.94
N ARG A 184 7.53 -10.89 2.00
CA ARG A 184 6.55 -9.82 2.25
C ARG A 184 5.36 -10.36 3.02
N ARG A 185 4.83 -11.53 2.63
CA ARG A 185 3.63 -12.12 3.24
C ARG A 185 3.88 -12.52 4.70
N ARG A 186 4.95 -13.27 4.95
CA ARG A 186 5.30 -13.75 6.30
C ARG A 186 5.61 -12.60 7.26
N LEU A 187 6.32 -11.57 6.78
CA LEU A 187 6.62 -10.38 7.58
C LEU A 187 5.36 -9.59 7.94
N THR A 188 4.46 -9.38 6.97
CA THR A 188 3.18 -8.69 7.20
C THR A 188 2.29 -9.45 8.18
N LEU A 189 2.20 -10.78 8.06
CA LEU A 189 1.44 -11.64 8.96
C LEU A 189 1.99 -11.65 10.39
N GLY A 190 3.31 -11.78 10.55
CA GLY A 190 3.94 -11.72 11.87
C GLY A 190 3.74 -10.37 12.55
N SER A 191 3.84 -9.28 11.77
CA SER A 191 3.61 -7.92 12.23
C SER A 191 2.17 -7.70 12.70
N ILE A 192 1.16 -7.99 11.87
CA ILE A 192 -0.24 -7.76 12.26
C ILE A 192 -0.67 -8.65 13.43
N PHE A 193 -0.15 -9.88 13.54
CA PHE A 193 -0.37 -10.73 14.71
C PHE A 193 0.20 -10.10 15.99
N GLY A 194 1.45 -9.60 15.96
CA GLY A 194 2.04 -8.87 17.08
C GLY A 194 1.29 -7.58 17.42
N THR A 195 0.77 -6.89 16.40
CA THR A 195 -0.10 -5.71 16.56
C THR A 195 -1.41 -6.05 17.29
N VAL A 196 -2.05 -7.17 16.97
CA VAL A 196 -3.26 -7.63 17.71
C VAL A 196 -2.92 -7.87 19.18
N LEU A 197 -1.84 -8.61 19.46
CA LEU A 197 -1.44 -8.92 20.84
C LEU A 197 -1.12 -7.66 21.65
N SER A 198 -0.39 -6.72 21.06
CA SER A 198 -0.02 -5.46 21.72
C SER A 198 -1.21 -4.52 21.92
N LEU A 199 -2.15 -4.44 20.98
CA LEU A 199 -3.42 -3.71 21.18
C LEU A 199 -4.26 -4.33 22.30
N CYS A 200 -4.26 -5.66 22.43
CA CYS A 200 -4.88 -6.32 23.58
C CYS A 200 -4.19 -5.96 24.90
N VAL A 201 -2.85 -5.91 24.94
CA VAL A 201 -2.10 -5.48 26.14
C VAL A 201 -2.44 -4.02 26.51
N LEU A 202 -2.53 -3.12 25.53
CA LEU A 202 -2.98 -1.74 25.73
C LEU A 202 -4.40 -1.69 26.32
N ALA A 203 -5.33 -2.43 25.72
CA ALA A 203 -6.72 -2.48 26.17
C ALA A 203 -6.83 -3.03 27.60
N VAL A 204 -6.08 -4.08 27.92
CA VAL A 204 -6.02 -4.65 29.28
C VAL A 204 -5.39 -3.65 30.27
N GLY A 205 -4.37 -2.90 29.87
CA GLY A 205 -3.77 -1.85 30.71
C GLY A 205 -4.78 -0.78 31.11
N PHE A 206 -5.58 -0.29 30.16
CA PHE A 206 -6.67 0.65 30.45
C PHE A 206 -7.82 0.01 31.23
N LEU A 207 -8.12 -1.27 31.01
CA LEU A 207 -9.14 -2.00 31.77
C LEU A 207 -8.74 -2.13 33.24
N LEU A 208 -7.47 -2.47 33.51
CA LEU A 208 -6.93 -2.51 34.88
C LEU A 208 -6.95 -1.12 35.51
N SER A 209 -6.61 -0.07 34.75
CA SER A 209 -6.72 1.31 35.22
C SER A 209 -8.15 1.67 35.63
N ALA A 210 -9.14 1.28 34.83
CA ALA A 210 -10.56 1.55 35.10
C ALA A 210 -11.07 0.76 36.33
N GLN A 211 -10.75 -0.53 36.43
CA GLN A 211 -11.19 -1.41 37.53
C GLN A 211 -10.59 -1.03 38.89
N TYR A 212 -9.32 -0.63 38.91
CA TYR A 212 -8.63 -0.22 40.13
C TYR A 212 -8.60 1.31 40.31
N SER A 213 -9.53 2.02 39.67
CA SER A 213 -9.65 3.46 39.83
C SER A 213 -10.11 3.82 41.25
N PRO A 214 -9.52 4.85 41.90
CA PRO A 214 -9.85 5.16 43.28
C PRO A 214 -11.29 5.68 43.41
N PRO A 215 -11.96 5.35 44.52
CA PRO A 215 -13.31 5.85 44.79
C PRO A 215 -13.29 7.33 45.16
N VAL A 216 -14.43 7.99 44.95
CA VAL A 216 -14.71 9.33 45.46
C VAL A 216 -14.97 9.22 46.97
N THR A 217 -14.15 9.89 47.78
CA THR A 217 -14.25 9.85 49.25
C THR A 217 -15.08 11.01 49.82
N GLN A 218 -15.16 12.12 49.10
CA GLN A 218 -15.86 13.32 49.52
C GLN A 218 -16.87 13.76 48.45
N HIS A 219 -18.15 13.59 48.76
CA HIS A 219 -19.25 14.12 47.97
C HIS A 219 -19.51 15.56 48.39
N LEU A 220 -18.83 16.50 47.73
CA LEU A 220 -19.01 17.92 47.97
C LEU A 220 -20.17 18.43 47.09
N THR A 221 -21.25 18.89 47.70
CA THR A 221 -22.32 19.62 47.02
C THR A 221 -22.05 21.11 47.13
N ASP A 222 -21.93 21.79 45.99
CA ASP A 222 -21.87 23.25 45.95
C ASP A 222 -23.20 23.84 46.50
N PRO A 223 -23.16 24.73 47.50
CA PRO A 223 -24.37 25.40 47.98
C PRO A 223 -25.12 26.22 46.91
N THR A 224 -24.48 26.55 45.78
CA THR A 224 -25.07 27.33 44.69
C THR A 224 -25.56 26.50 43.49
N THR A 225 -25.07 25.25 43.34
CA THR A 225 -25.48 24.32 42.27
C THR A 225 -25.74 22.91 42.83
N PRO A 226 -26.85 22.70 43.55
CA PRO A 226 -27.10 21.47 44.32
C PRO A 226 -27.28 20.19 43.48
N ASN A 227 -27.48 20.31 42.15
CA ASN A 227 -27.79 19.18 41.26
C ASN A 227 -26.81 19.09 40.07
N SER A 228 -25.50 19.04 40.33
CA SER A 228 -24.55 18.72 39.27
C SER A 228 -24.48 17.20 39.06
N SER A 229 -24.56 16.74 37.79
CA SER A 229 -24.43 15.32 37.42
C SER A 229 -23.16 14.68 37.99
N CYS A 230 -22.11 15.48 38.18
CA CYS A 230 -20.83 15.07 38.74
C CYS A 230 -20.93 14.43 40.14
N THR A 231 -21.92 14.80 40.95
CA THR A 231 -22.09 14.24 42.31
C THR A 231 -22.57 12.79 42.33
N SER A 232 -23.10 12.30 41.21
CA SER A 232 -23.63 10.94 41.07
C SER A 232 -22.54 9.88 40.86
N HIS A 233 -21.33 10.28 40.46
CA HIS A 233 -20.23 9.33 40.21
C HIS A 233 -19.52 8.96 41.51
N LEU A 234 -19.35 7.65 41.71
CA LEU A 234 -18.74 7.06 42.91
C LEU A 234 -17.25 6.75 42.75
N SER A 235 -16.77 6.72 41.50
CA SER A 235 -15.39 6.36 41.16
C SER A 235 -14.79 7.39 40.21
N CYS A 236 -13.46 7.43 40.19
CA CYS A 236 -12.70 8.28 39.29
C CYS A 236 -13.11 8.07 37.81
N GLU A 237 -13.02 6.85 37.26
CA GLU A 237 -13.28 6.56 35.83
C GLU A 237 -14.59 7.16 35.28
N PRO A 238 -15.78 6.88 35.85
CA PRO A 238 -17.02 7.46 35.33
C PRO A 238 -17.10 8.98 35.49
N CYS A 239 -16.40 9.56 36.47
CA CYS A 239 -16.37 11.02 36.67
C CYS A 239 -15.61 11.74 35.55
N MET A 240 -14.51 11.20 35.03
CA MET A 240 -13.77 11.86 33.93
C MET A 240 -14.25 11.53 32.53
N LEU A 241 -15.01 10.45 32.36
CA LEU A 241 -15.64 10.16 31.07
C LEU A 241 -16.72 11.21 30.75
N ASP A 242 -17.30 11.84 31.78
CA ASP A 242 -18.22 12.96 31.61
C ASP A 242 -17.47 14.27 31.31
N PRO A 243 -17.70 14.90 30.13
CA PRO A 243 -16.91 16.04 29.67
C PRO A 243 -17.08 17.31 30.52
N SER A 244 -18.15 17.39 31.33
CA SER A 244 -18.45 18.49 32.24
C SER A 244 -17.86 18.31 33.64
N CYS A 245 -17.28 17.14 33.94
CA CYS A 245 -16.80 16.76 35.26
C CYS A 245 -15.30 16.48 35.24
N GLY A 246 -14.67 16.52 36.41
CA GLY A 246 -13.26 16.21 36.57
C GLY A 246 -12.94 15.75 37.99
N TYR A 247 -11.82 15.06 38.13
CA TYR A 247 -11.42 14.39 39.37
C TYR A 247 -10.36 15.21 40.11
N CYS A 248 -10.69 15.65 41.33
CA CYS A 248 -9.79 16.39 42.20
C CYS A 248 -9.39 15.51 43.37
N TYR A 249 -8.08 15.29 43.58
CA TYR A 249 -7.61 14.39 44.64
C TYR A 249 -6.31 14.85 45.30
N GLN A 250 -6.07 14.33 46.50
CA GLN A 250 -4.83 14.41 47.24
C GLN A 250 -4.30 13.01 47.49
N GLU A 251 -2.99 12.87 47.41
CA GLU A 251 -2.30 11.61 47.59
C GLU A 251 -1.21 11.72 48.63
N ASN A 252 -0.96 10.62 49.33
CA ASN A 252 0.20 10.44 50.18
C ASN A 252 1.01 9.26 49.62
N ASN A 253 2.18 9.56 49.05
CA ASN A 253 2.99 8.66 48.23
C ASN A 253 2.24 8.10 47.00
N THR A 254 1.48 7.03 47.17
CA THR A 254 0.73 6.34 46.11
C THR A 254 -0.74 6.09 46.43
N ALA A 255 -1.16 6.38 47.67
CA ALA A 255 -2.54 6.18 48.12
C ALA A 255 -3.30 7.50 48.08
N VAL A 256 -4.45 7.50 47.39
CA VAL A 256 -5.39 8.62 47.39
C VAL A 256 -6.19 8.58 48.68
N PHE A 257 -6.10 9.63 49.51
CA PHE A 257 -6.78 9.69 50.80
C PHE A 257 -7.96 10.67 50.83
N ALA A 258 -7.95 11.67 49.95
CA ALA A 258 -9.06 12.62 49.78
C ALA A 258 -9.31 12.85 48.29
N SER A 259 -10.56 12.72 47.86
CA SER A 259 -10.97 12.80 46.45
C SER A 259 -12.40 13.30 46.32
N SER A 260 -12.65 14.08 45.27
CA SER A 260 -13.97 14.64 44.95
C SER A 260 -14.14 14.78 43.44
N CYS A 261 -15.31 14.39 42.93
CA CYS A 261 -15.73 14.66 41.55
C CYS A 261 -16.43 16.03 41.49
N VAL A 262 -15.89 16.97 40.72
CA VAL A 262 -16.39 18.35 40.66
C VAL A 262 -16.49 18.85 39.21
N PRO A 263 -17.40 19.79 38.91
CA PRO A 263 -17.53 20.34 37.56
C PRO A 263 -16.27 21.07 37.10
N VAL A 264 -16.00 20.98 35.81
CA VAL A 264 -14.86 21.64 35.14
C VAL A 264 -15.15 23.11 34.90
N ASN A 265 -14.12 23.95 34.95
CA ASN A 265 -14.29 25.38 34.66
C ASN A 265 -14.71 25.60 33.19
N PRO A 266 -15.77 26.39 32.93
CA PRO A 266 -16.26 26.62 31.57
C PRO A 266 -15.27 27.36 30.66
N THR A 267 -14.28 28.05 31.23
CA THR A 267 -13.27 28.81 30.47
C THR A 267 -12.02 27.97 30.14
N SER A 268 -11.67 26.99 30.98
CA SER A 268 -10.50 26.11 30.76
C SER A 268 -10.65 24.74 31.42
N THR A 269 -10.25 23.68 30.72
CA THR A 269 -10.30 22.29 31.23
C THR A 269 -9.18 21.95 32.23
N GLU A 270 -8.24 22.86 32.43
CA GLU A 270 -7.08 22.68 33.31
C GLU A 270 -7.40 22.84 34.80
N ARG A 271 -8.62 23.28 35.16
CA ARG A 271 -9.00 23.56 36.55
C ARG A 271 -10.45 23.19 36.84
N ALA A 272 -10.73 22.94 38.11
CA ALA A 272 -12.11 22.82 38.59
C ALA A 272 -12.83 24.17 38.54
N ALA A 273 -14.15 24.15 38.39
CA ALA A 273 -14.98 25.35 38.50
C ALA A 273 -14.94 25.95 39.92
N TRP A 274 -14.81 25.10 40.94
CA TRP A 274 -14.77 25.48 42.35
C TRP A 274 -14.04 24.43 43.20
N GLY A 275 -13.79 24.76 44.47
CA GLY A 275 -13.18 23.86 45.44
C GLY A 275 -11.64 23.84 45.40
N ARG A 276 -11.05 22.76 45.94
CA ARG A 276 -9.59 22.65 46.19
C ARG A 276 -8.73 22.65 44.93
N CYS A 277 -9.30 22.30 43.79
CA CYS A 277 -8.62 22.28 42.49
C CYS A 277 -8.98 23.50 41.60
N ALA A 278 -9.55 24.56 42.17
CA ALA A 278 -9.86 25.80 41.44
C ALA A 278 -8.65 26.73 41.28
N ASN A 279 -7.74 26.76 42.25
CA ASN A 279 -6.53 27.59 42.24
C ASN A 279 -5.26 26.74 42.05
N SER A 280 -4.47 27.03 41.01
CA SER A 280 -3.22 26.32 40.67
C SER A 280 -2.02 26.65 41.56
N THR A 281 -2.23 27.15 42.78
CA THR A 281 -1.10 27.46 43.68
C THR A 281 -0.62 26.16 44.31
N HIS A 282 0.66 25.79 44.07
CA HIS A 282 1.39 24.69 44.71
C HIS A 282 1.57 24.91 46.23
N ALA A 283 0.47 24.99 46.97
CA ALA A 283 0.50 24.93 48.42
C ALA A 283 0.48 23.46 48.85
N LEU A 284 1.04 23.15 50.03
CA LEU A 284 1.09 21.78 50.56
C LEU A 284 -0.31 21.12 50.71
N ASP A 285 -1.37 21.93 50.69
CA ASP A 285 -2.79 21.54 50.77
C ASP A 285 -3.56 21.64 49.42
N SER A 286 -2.93 22.03 48.31
CA SER A 286 -3.62 22.12 47.01
C SER A 286 -3.87 20.73 46.42
N GLY A 287 -5.11 20.46 46.00
CA GLY A 287 -5.45 19.20 45.32
C GLY A 287 -4.90 19.13 43.91
N ILE A 288 -4.62 17.91 43.43
CA ILE A 288 -4.20 17.63 42.06
C ILE A 288 -5.45 17.51 41.18
N TRP A 289 -5.47 18.24 40.07
CA TRP A 289 -6.55 18.21 39.10
C TRP A 289 -6.28 17.16 38.01
N ALA A 290 -7.25 16.29 37.77
CA ALA A 290 -7.22 15.29 36.72
C ALA A 290 -8.50 15.35 35.88
N TYR A 291 -8.36 15.77 34.62
CA TYR A 291 -9.48 15.89 33.70
C TYR A 291 -9.74 14.60 32.91
N ASN A 292 -8.70 13.96 32.37
CA ASN A 292 -8.81 12.81 31.44
C ASN A 292 -8.02 11.56 31.90
N PHE A 293 -7.60 11.48 33.16
CA PHE A 293 -6.78 10.36 33.64
C PHE A 293 -7.03 10.04 35.10
N CYS A 294 -7.07 8.76 35.48
CA CYS A 294 -7.09 8.37 36.89
C CYS A 294 -5.67 8.12 37.41
N PRO A 295 -5.39 8.45 38.68
CA PRO A 295 -4.19 7.95 39.33
C PRO A 295 -4.28 6.42 39.45
N THR A 296 -3.28 5.73 38.91
CA THR A 296 -3.23 4.27 38.85
C THR A 296 -1.80 3.79 38.93
N SER A 297 -1.57 2.60 39.50
CA SER A 297 -0.27 1.95 39.48
C SER A 297 -0.02 1.15 38.18
N TYR A 298 -1.03 1.04 37.31
CA TYR A 298 -0.98 0.20 36.09
C TYR A 298 -0.57 0.93 34.82
N SER A 299 -0.15 2.21 34.90
CA SER A 299 0.29 3.01 33.74
C SER A 299 1.42 2.36 32.95
N TRP A 300 2.30 1.60 33.62
CA TRP A 300 3.40 0.90 32.96
C TRP A 300 2.94 -0.19 31.97
N VAL A 301 1.77 -0.80 32.20
CA VAL A 301 1.19 -1.79 31.28
C VAL A 301 0.78 -1.13 29.97
N VAL A 302 0.19 0.07 30.06
CA VAL A 302 -0.17 0.88 28.89
C VAL A 302 1.09 1.30 28.12
N LEU A 303 2.13 1.75 28.82
CA LEU A 303 3.40 2.10 28.20
C LEU A 303 4.03 0.88 27.48
N LEU A 304 4.07 -0.28 28.14
CA LEU A 304 4.57 -1.51 27.55
C LEU A 304 3.78 -1.88 26.30
N GLY A 305 2.45 -1.83 26.36
CA GLY A 305 1.59 -2.08 25.22
C GLY A 305 1.86 -1.13 24.04
N LEU A 306 2.08 0.16 24.32
CA LEU A 306 2.37 1.17 23.31
C LEU A 306 3.71 0.91 22.61
N VAL A 307 4.76 0.59 23.37
CA VAL A 307 6.08 0.26 22.84
C VAL A 307 6.02 -1.03 22.01
N LEU A 308 5.36 -2.08 22.52
CA LEU A 308 5.17 -3.34 21.80
C LEU A 308 4.39 -3.14 20.51
N TYR A 309 3.34 -2.30 20.54
CA TYR A 309 2.54 -1.98 19.37
C TYR A 309 3.40 -1.39 18.26
N ILE A 310 4.22 -0.40 18.57
CA ILE A 310 5.12 0.23 17.60
C ILE A 310 6.18 -0.77 17.12
N ALA A 311 6.76 -1.55 18.04
CA ALA A 311 7.80 -2.54 17.70
C ALA A 311 7.30 -3.62 16.73
N PHE A 312 6.04 -4.08 16.87
CA PHE A 312 5.45 -5.06 15.96
C PHE A 312 4.88 -4.43 14.69
N PHE A 313 4.35 -3.21 14.76
CA PHE A 313 3.77 -2.54 13.61
C PHE A 313 4.83 -2.05 12.60
N ALA A 314 5.89 -1.41 13.10
CA ALA A 314 6.92 -0.74 12.29
C ALA A 314 7.61 -1.63 11.24
N PRO A 315 8.03 -2.88 11.52
CA PRO A 315 8.79 -3.66 10.55
C PRO A 315 7.94 -4.24 9.41
N GLY A 316 6.63 -4.43 9.62
CA GLY A 316 5.74 -5.10 8.66
C GLY A 316 4.60 -4.21 8.20
N MET A 317 3.55 -4.08 9.01
CA MET A 317 2.35 -3.30 8.65
C MET A 317 2.62 -1.83 8.34
N GLY A 318 3.74 -1.25 8.79
CA GLY A 318 4.19 0.07 8.37
C GLY A 318 4.55 0.14 6.87
N PRO A 319 5.68 -0.46 6.44
CA PRO A 319 6.16 -0.35 5.06
C PRO A 319 5.45 -1.29 4.07
N MET A 320 5.01 -2.47 4.48
CA MET A 320 4.57 -3.52 3.56
C MET A 320 3.35 -3.16 2.71
N PRO A 321 2.28 -2.51 3.24
CA PRO A 321 1.15 -2.08 2.41
C PRO A 321 1.57 -1.15 1.26
N TRP A 322 2.58 -0.29 1.46
CA TRP A 322 3.10 0.58 0.40
C TRP A 322 3.97 -0.18 -0.61
N THR A 323 4.86 -1.05 -0.11
CA THR A 323 5.73 -1.87 -0.98
C THR A 323 4.91 -2.83 -1.83
N VAL A 324 4.04 -3.62 -1.23
CA VAL A 324 3.21 -4.62 -1.92
C VAL A 324 2.33 -3.96 -2.98
N ASN A 325 1.73 -2.81 -2.67
CA ASN A 325 0.86 -2.12 -3.62
C ASN A 325 1.63 -1.62 -4.86
N SER A 326 2.92 -1.34 -4.74
CA SER A 326 3.77 -1.03 -5.89
C SER A 326 4.15 -2.26 -6.74
N GLU A 327 4.15 -3.44 -6.13
CA GLU A 327 4.52 -4.71 -6.76
C GLU A 327 3.30 -5.37 -7.44
N ILE A 328 2.12 -5.44 -6.83
CA ILE A 328 0.99 -6.31 -7.25
C ILE A 328 0.26 -5.92 -8.54
N TYR A 329 0.50 -4.73 -9.11
CA TYR A 329 -0.22 -4.25 -10.29
C TYR A 329 0.61 -4.39 -11.58
N PRO A 330 -0.03 -4.80 -12.70
CA PRO A 330 0.61 -4.79 -14.01
C PRO A 330 0.91 -3.36 -14.47
N LEU A 331 1.87 -3.21 -15.39
CA LEU A 331 2.42 -1.92 -15.81
C LEU A 331 1.35 -0.91 -16.25
N TRP A 332 0.31 -1.37 -16.96
CA TRP A 332 -0.77 -0.50 -17.46
C TRP A 332 -1.72 0.00 -16.37
N ALA A 333 -1.83 -0.70 -15.23
CA ALA A 333 -2.75 -0.40 -14.14
C ALA A 333 -2.06 0.17 -12.89
N ARG A 334 -0.72 0.14 -12.83
CA ARG A 334 0.05 0.37 -11.61
C ARG A 334 -0.15 1.75 -10.98
N SER A 335 -0.14 2.81 -11.78
CA SER A 335 -0.33 4.17 -11.25
C SER A 335 -1.74 4.36 -10.68
N THR A 336 -2.76 3.91 -11.41
CA THR A 336 -4.16 3.98 -11.00
C THR A 336 -4.43 3.13 -9.76
N GLY A 337 -3.93 1.89 -9.71
CA GLY A 337 -4.04 1.02 -8.54
C GLY A 337 -3.40 1.62 -7.29
N ASN A 338 -2.18 2.17 -7.43
CA ASN A 338 -1.52 2.88 -6.34
C ASN A 338 -2.31 4.10 -5.86
N ALA A 339 -2.85 4.90 -6.77
CA ALA A 339 -3.67 6.06 -6.43
C ALA A 339 -4.97 5.64 -5.69
N CYS A 340 -5.64 4.58 -6.14
CA CYS A 340 -6.84 4.07 -5.49
C CYS A 340 -6.57 3.59 -4.06
N SER A 341 -5.54 2.78 -3.85
CA SER A 341 -5.24 2.27 -2.50
C SER A 341 -4.72 3.37 -1.57
N ALA A 342 -3.95 4.34 -2.10
CA ALA A 342 -3.57 5.52 -1.33
C ALA A 342 -4.80 6.38 -0.96
N GLY A 343 -5.76 6.52 -1.86
CA GLY A 343 -7.05 7.16 -1.56
C GLY A 343 -7.75 6.48 -0.39
N VAL A 344 -7.86 5.16 -0.41
CA VAL A 344 -8.40 4.36 0.70
C VAL A 344 -7.61 4.59 1.99
N ASN A 345 -6.27 4.61 1.93
CA ASN A 345 -5.43 4.89 3.09
C ASN A 345 -5.80 6.23 3.74
N TRP A 346 -5.81 7.32 2.97
CA TRP A 346 -6.09 8.64 3.52
C TRP A 346 -7.54 8.80 3.97
N THR A 347 -8.51 8.15 3.32
CA THR A 347 -9.91 8.13 3.76
C THR A 347 -10.04 7.48 5.15
N PHE A 348 -9.46 6.28 5.33
CA PHE A 348 -9.53 5.60 6.62
C PHE A 348 -8.68 6.27 7.69
N ASN A 349 -7.55 6.90 7.31
CA ASN A 349 -6.77 7.73 8.23
C ASN A 349 -7.64 8.85 8.84
N VAL A 350 -8.32 9.63 7.99
CA VAL A 350 -9.21 10.71 8.45
C VAL A 350 -10.34 10.16 9.32
N LEU A 351 -10.98 9.06 8.88
CA LEU A 351 -12.06 8.44 9.63
C LEU A 351 -11.62 8.01 11.04
N VAL A 352 -10.50 7.32 11.16
CA VAL A 352 -10.01 6.79 12.45
C VAL A 352 -9.48 7.93 13.34
N SER A 353 -8.82 8.94 12.75
CA SER A 353 -8.30 10.09 13.51
C SER A 353 -9.41 10.96 14.09
N LEU A 354 -10.48 11.24 13.33
CA LEU A 354 -11.59 12.06 13.80
C LEU A 354 -12.49 11.34 14.81
N THR A 355 -12.58 10.02 14.73
CA THR A 355 -13.48 9.23 15.59
C THR A 355 -12.84 8.79 16.91
N PHE A 356 -11.51 8.82 17.04
CA PHE A 356 -10.81 8.26 18.21
C PHE A 356 -11.25 8.87 19.55
N LEU A 357 -11.23 10.20 19.69
CA LEU A 357 -11.60 10.86 20.96
C LEU A 357 -13.06 10.61 21.33
N HIS A 358 -13.97 10.67 20.35
CA HIS A 358 -15.38 10.37 20.59
C HIS A 358 -15.60 8.91 20.97
N MET A 359 -14.94 7.98 20.29
CA MET A 359 -15.00 6.56 20.65
C MET A 359 -14.46 6.33 22.06
N ALA A 360 -13.35 6.98 22.44
CA ALA A 360 -12.79 6.90 23.77
C ALA A 360 -13.75 7.42 24.87
N GLN A 361 -14.56 8.44 24.58
CA GLN A 361 -15.57 8.96 25.52
C GLN A 361 -16.77 8.02 25.65
N TYR A 362 -17.31 7.50 24.53
CA TYR A 362 -18.53 6.66 24.55
C TYR A 362 -18.27 5.20 24.89
N LEU A 363 -17.18 4.61 24.38
CA LEU A 363 -16.84 3.20 24.58
C LEU A 363 -15.85 3.00 25.72
N THR A 364 -15.33 4.07 26.34
CA THR A 364 -14.15 4.10 27.23
C THR A 364 -12.81 3.88 26.51
N TYR A 365 -11.70 4.19 27.18
CA TYR A 365 -10.35 3.97 26.64
C TYR A 365 -10.07 2.49 26.33
N TYR A 366 -10.39 1.59 27.25
CA TYR A 366 -10.17 0.15 27.02
C TYR A 366 -11.07 -0.40 25.90
N GLY A 367 -12.32 0.07 25.82
CA GLY A 367 -13.25 -0.33 24.76
C GLY A 367 -12.79 0.11 23.36
N ALA A 368 -12.24 1.32 23.25
CA ALA A 368 -11.64 1.83 22.02
C ALA A 368 -10.49 0.94 21.51
N PHE A 369 -9.55 0.55 22.39
CA PHE A 369 -8.43 -0.30 22.00
C PHE A 369 -8.84 -1.75 21.69
N PHE A 370 -9.85 -2.30 22.38
CA PHE A 370 -10.44 -3.60 22.01
C PHE A 370 -11.09 -3.56 20.62
N LEU A 371 -11.74 -2.46 20.25
CA LEU A 371 -12.30 -2.28 18.91
C LEU A 371 -11.19 -2.30 17.85
N TYR A 372 -10.10 -1.54 18.05
CA TYR A 372 -8.96 -1.55 17.12
C TYR A 372 -8.29 -2.92 17.05
N SER A 373 -8.16 -3.64 18.16
CA SER A 373 -7.68 -5.01 18.16
C SER A 373 -8.57 -5.94 17.32
N SER A 374 -9.89 -5.76 17.40
CA SER A 374 -10.86 -6.53 16.61
C SER A 374 -10.72 -6.26 15.12
N PHE A 375 -10.55 -4.99 14.70
CA PHE A 375 -10.28 -4.67 13.30
C PHE A 375 -8.93 -5.20 12.81
N ALA A 376 -7.89 -5.14 13.64
CA ALA A 376 -6.59 -5.72 13.32
C ALA A 376 -6.67 -7.25 13.19
N LEU A 377 -7.49 -7.92 14.01
CA LEU A 377 -7.74 -9.36 13.92
C LEU A 377 -8.47 -9.75 12.63
N ILE A 378 -9.49 -8.98 12.24
CA ILE A 378 -10.15 -9.16 10.93
C ILE A 378 -9.13 -8.95 9.79
N GLY A 379 -8.27 -7.94 9.92
CA GLY A 379 -7.17 -7.69 9.01
C GLY A 379 -6.18 -8.86 8.94
N LEU A 380 -5.86 -9.52 10.06
CA LEU A 380 -5.00 -10.70 10.10
C LEU A 380 -5.59 -11.84 9.26
N PHE A 381 -6.89 -12.12 9.43
CA PHE A 381 -7.57 -13.15 8.63
C PHE A 381 -7.64 -12.77 7.14
N PHE A 382 -7.91 -11.51 6.83
CA PHE A 382 -7.90 -11.00 5.45
C PHE A 382 -6.52 -11.18 4.80
N ILE A 383 -5.45 -10.78 5.48
CA ILE A 383 -4.08 -10.91 4.97
C ILE A 383 -3.70 -12.37 4.82
N TYR A 384 -4.11 -13.23 5.76
CA TYR A 384 -3.84 -14.66 5.69
C TYR A 384 -4.45 -15.31 4.44
N GLY A 385 -5.71 -15.00 4.11
CA GLY A 385 -6.43 -15.58 2.98
C GLY A 385 -6.20 -14.89 1.62
N CYS A 386 -5.98 -13.58 1.61
CA CYS A 386 -5.96 -12.78 0.37
C CYS A 386 -4.56 -12.37 -0.11
N LEU A 387 -3.55 -12.30 0.76
CA LEU A 387 -2.22 -11.81 0.38
C LEU A 387 -1.34 -12.95 -0.14
N PRO A 388 -1.02 -13.01 -1.46
CA PRO A 388 -0.03 -13.95 -1.96
C PRO A 388 1.41 -13.50 -1.62
N GLU A 389 2.38 -14.41 -1.74
CA GLU A 389 3.79 -14.06 -1.60
C GLU A 389 4.32 -13.40 -2.89
N THR A 390 4.87 -12.19 -2.77
CA THR A 390 5.40 -11.41 -3.90
C THR A 390 6.92 -11.50 -4.04
N LYS A 391 7.62 -12.09 -3.06
CA LYS A 391 9.09 -12.19 -3.05
C LYS A 391 9.64 -12.89 -4.30
N GLY A 392 10.54 -12.22 -5.02
CA GLY A 392 11.36 -12.80 -6.08
C GLY A 392 10.63 -13.06 -7.40
N ARG A 393 9.39 -12.58 -7.54
CA ARG A 393 8.60 -12.70 -8.79
C ARG A 393 8.84 -11.50 -9.70
N ARG A 394 8.86 -11.75 -11.00
CA ARG A 394 8.94 -10.68 -12.01
C ARG A 394 7.57 -10.03 -12.20
N LEU A 395 7.54 -8.75 -12.58
CA LEU A 395 6.31 -7.97 -12.70
C LEU A 395 5.34 -8.53 -13.76
N GLU A 396 5.89 -9.22 -14.77
CA GLU A 396 5.13 -9.86 -15.84
C GLU A 396 4.41 -11.14 -15.38
N GLU A 397 4.88 -11.78 -14.30
CA GLU A 397 4.31 -13.02 -13.76
C GLU A 397 3.20 -12.75 -12.73
N ILE A 398 3.01 -11.49 -12.31
CA ILE A 398 2.08 -11.12 -11.24
C ILE A 398 0.62 -11.33 -11.64
N GLU A 399 0.30 -11.20 -12.93
CA GLU A 399 -1.06 -11.48 -13.40
C GLU A 399 -1.45 -12.94 -13.13
N SER A 400 -0.51 -13.89 -13.23
CA SER A 400 -0.77 -15.31 -12.96
C SER A 400 -1.08 -15.61 -11.48
N LEU A 401 -0.55 -14.82 -10.54
CA LEU A 401 -0.86 -14.95 -9.11
C LEU A 401 -2.33 -14.65 -8.80
N PHE A 402 -3.01 -13.87 -9.64
CA PHE A 402 -4.40 -13.48 -9.45
C PHE A 402 -5.36 -14.14 -10.45
N GLU A 403 -4.90 -15.08 -11.27
CA GLU A 403 -5.75 -15.86 -12.18
C GLU A 403 -6.66 -16.83 -11.41
N ASN A 404 -6.17 -17.41 -10.30
CA ASN A 404 -6.93 -18.28 -9.41
C ASN A 404 -7.77 -17.49 -8.39
N GLN A 405 -8.83 -18.11 -7.84
CA GLN A 405 -9.70 -17.45 -6.86
C GLN A 405 -8.94 -17.04 -5.59
N LEU A 406 -9.18 -15.80 -5.12
CA LEU A 406 -8.74 -15.35 -3.79
C LEU A 406 -9.41 -16.21 -2.71
N CYS A 407 -8.71 -16.48 -1.61
CA CYS A 407 -9.23 -17.23 -0.46
C CYS A 407 -9.60 -18.71 -0.73
N SER A 408 -8.74 -19.46 -1.41
CA SER A 408 -8.85 -20.93 -1.37
C SER A 408 -8.36 -21.43 0.00
N CYS A 409 -9.24 -21.40 1.00
CA CYS A 409 -9.00 -22.11 2.26
C CYS A 409 -9.05 -23.61 1.98
N GLY A 410 -7.88 -24.23 1.89
CA GLY A 410 -7.75 -25.68 1.93
C GLY A 410 -7.56 -26.36 0.58
N ILE A 411 -6.47 -26.04 -0.12
CA ILE A 411 -5.65 -27.05 -0.78
C ILE A 411 -4.20 -26.63 -0.52
N THR A 412 -3.48 -27.45 0.25
CA THR A 412 -2.01 -27.45 0.24
C THR A 412 -1.58 -27.73 -1.20
N ASP A 413 -1.19 -26.69 -1.94
CA ASP A 413 -0.42 -26.87 -3.17
C ASP A 413 0.96 -27.40 -2.77
N SER A 414 1.07 -28.72 -2.70
CA SER A 414 2.32 -29.41 -2.97
C SER A 414 2.58 -29.36 -4.48
N ASP A 415 2.88 -28.18 -5.00
CA ASP A 415 3.42 -28.01 -6.37
C ASP A 415 4.86 -27.50 -6.23
N GLU A 416 5.74 -28.38 -5.75
CA GLU A 416 7.15 -28.33 -6.15
C GLU A 416 7.24 -28.64 -7.66
N ASP A 417 7.99 -27.82 -8.39
CA ASP A 417 8.48 -28.09 -9.75
C ASP A 417 7.49 -28.17 -10.93
N ARG A 418 6.74 -27.09 -11.19
CA ARG A 418 6.45 -26.71 -12.58
C ARG A 418 7.50 -25.72 -13.10
N GLN A 419 8.65 -26.26 -13.50
CA GLN A 419 9.55 -25.55 -14.41
C GLN A 419 8.82 -25.32 -15.74
N VAL A 420 8.50 -24.06 -16.03
CA VAL A 420 8.10 -23.64 -17.38
C VAL A 420 9.36 -23.68 -18.23
N GLU A 421 9.53 -24.78 -18.97
CA GLU A 421 10.60 -24.92 -19.95
C GLU A 421 10.34 -23.98 -21.13
N TYR A 422 11.05 -22.85 -21.16
CA TYR A 422 11.09 -21.98 -22.34
C TYR A 422 11.89 -22.70 -23.44
N ILE A 423 11.21 -23.37 -24.35
CA ILE A 423 11.84 -23.92 -25.56
C ILE A 423 12.36 -22.75 -26.40
N ARG A 424 13.67 -22.51 -26.30
CA ARG A 424 14.39 -21.58 -27.17
C ARG A 424 14.57 -22.25 -28.53
N VAL A 425 13.68 -21.97 -29.47
CA VAL A 425 13.83 -22.39 -30.87
C VAL A 425 15.07 -21.71 -31.44
N LYS A 426 16.22 -22.41 -31.42
CA LYS A 426 17.41 -22.03 -32.18
C LYS A 426 17.12 -22.29 -33.65
N GLY A 427 16.99 -21.23 -34.44
CA GLY A 427 16.95 -21.33 -35.89
C GLY A 427 18.23 -21.99 -36.40
N SER A 428 18.10 -23.21 -36.93
CA SER A 428 19.17 -23.91 -37.62
C SER A 428 19.38 -23.25 -38.98
N ASN A 429 20.54 -22.63 -39.17
CA ASN A 429 21.11 -22.32 -40.48
C ASN A 429 22.63 -22.39 -40.33
N TYR A 430 23.19 -23.59 -40.46
CA TYR A 430 24.60 -23.76 -40.78
C TYR A 430 24.71 -24.62 -42.03
N HIS A 431 25.24 -23.97 -43.06
CA HIS A 431 25.77 -24.58 -44.26
C HIS A 431 26.93 -25.51 -43.87
N LEU A 432 26.90 -26.74 -44.37
CA LEU A 432 28.11 -27.57 -44.49
C LEU A 432 29.09 -26.83 -45.41
N SER A 433 30.31 -26.61 -44.91
CA SER A 433 31.49 -26.47 -45.76
C SER A 433 32.52 -27.46 -45.24
N ASP A 434 32.93 -28.35 -46.13
CA ASP A 434 34.02 -29.28 -45.93
C ASP A 434 35.36 -28.55 -45.71
N ASN A 435 36.26 -29.28 -45.04
CA ASN A 435 37.73 -29.23 -45.04
C ASN A 435 38.46 -28.79 -43.77
N ASP A 436 39.58 -29.50 -43.59
CA ASP A 436 40.69 -29.40 -42.65
C ASP A 436 40.43 -30.03 -41.26
N ALA A 437 40.80 -31.30 -41.04
CA ALA A 437 42.15 -31.89 -40.94
C ALA A 437 42.92 -31.48 -39.67
N SER A 438 43.26 -32.54 -38.90
CA SER A 438 44.43 -32.71 -38.01
C SER A 438 44.55 -31.98 -36.66
N ASP A 439 44.86 -32.83 -35.66
CA ASP A 439 45.63 -32.65 -34.42
C ASP A 439 44.89 -32.10 -33.17
N VAL A 440 44.61 -32.93 -32.14
CA VAL A 440 45.49 -33.31 -31.01
C VAL A 440 46.03 -32.04 -30.33
N GLU A 441 45.57 -31.64 -29.14
CA GLU A 441 45.73 -32.32 -27.84
C GLU A 441 44.68 -31.84 -26.81
#